data_AF-A0A3B3QQ04-F1
#
_entry.id   AF-A0A3B3QQ04-F1
#
_cell.length_a   1.000
_cell.length_b   1.000
_cell.length_c   1.000
_cell.angle_alpha   90.00
_cell.angle_beta   90.00
_cell.angle_gamma   90.00
#
_symmetry.space_group_name_H-M   'P 1'
#
loop_
_entity.id
_entity.type
_entity.pdbx_description
1 polymer ?
#
loop_
_entity_poly.entity_id
_entity_poly.type
_entity_poly.pdbx_seq_one_letter_code
_entity_poly.pdbx_strand_id
1 'polypeptide(L)' 'MAQRYVIDILYPHFLPLLRCHPGTVFQQDNTHPHTARVSTDYLLHVEVLPWPARSPSFSPIEHVWDQLRCQPSHVNCK' A
#
# COMPACT_ATOMS: atom_id res chain seq x y z
N MET A 1 2.56 -5.32 15.10
CA MET A 1 2.78 -4.91 13.69
C MET A 1 1.48 -4.79 12.92
N ALA A 2 0.68 -5.86 12.77
CA ALA A 2 -0.60 -5.79 12.04
C ALA A 2 -1.62 -4.78 12.61
N GLN A 3 -1.76 -4.70 13.94
CA GLN A 3 -2.64 -3.69 14.56
C GLN A 3 -2.22 -2.25 14.22
N ARG A 4 -0.91 -1.97 14.19
CA ARG A 4 -0.36 -0.66 13.80
C ARG A 4 -0.61 -0.39 12.32
N TYR A 5 -0.52 -1.39 11.46
CA TYR A 5 -0.92 -1.24 10.06
C TYR A 5 -2.38 -0.78 9.93
N VAL A 6 -3.30 -1.36 10.70
CA VAL A 6 -4.71 -0.93 10.70
C VAL A 6 -4.87 0.50 11.24
N ILE A 7 -4.31 0.77 12.42
CA ILE A 7 -4.52 2.05 13.15
C ILE A 7 -3.78 3.21 12.50
N ASP A 8 -2.54 2.99 12.09
CA ASP A 8 -1.64 4.05 11.63
C ASP A 8 -1.75 4.25 10.11
N ILE A 9 -2.15 3.23 9.33
CA ILE A 9 -2.17 3.29 7.86
C ILE A 9 -3.59 3.14 7.30
N LEU A 10 -4.26 2.01 7.55
CA LEU A 10 -5.54 1.73 6.88
C LEU A 10 -6.67 2.67 7.33
N TYR A 11 -6.73 2.98 8.61
CA TYR A 11 -7.79 3.82 9.15
C TYR A 11 -7.67 5.30 8.73
N PRO A 12 -6.54 6.00 8.97
CA PRO A 12 -6.45 7.43 8.69
C PRO A 12 -6.21 7.77 7.21
N HIS A 13 -5.59 6.88 6.42
CA HIS A 13 -5.17 7.21 5.06
C HIS A 13 -5.93 6.43 3.99
N PHE A 14 -6.14 5.13 4.19
CA PHE A 14 -6.75 4.30 3.16
C PHE A 14 -8.27 4.47 3.08
N LEU A 15 -8.98 4.48 4.21
CA LEU A 15 -10.44 4.61 4.23
C LEU A 15 -10.96 5.91 3.57
N PRO A 16 -10.36 7.09 3.81
CA PRO A 16 -10.75 8.31 3.09
C PRO A 16 -10.59 8.18 1.58
N LEU A 17 -9.51 7.56 1.11
CA LEU A 17 -9.25 7.39 -0.33
C LEU A 17 -10.32 6.50 -0.99
N LEU A 18 -10.69 5.38 -0.36
CA LEU A 18 -11.75 4.51 -0.88
C LEU A 18 -13.10 5.22 -0.98
N ARG A 19 -13.44 6.05 0.00
CA ARG A 19 -14.71 6.81 -0.01
C ARG A 19 -14.79 7.79 -1.18
N CYS A 20 -13.66 8.37 -1.58
CA CYS A 20 -13.60 9.27 -2.73
C CYS A 20 -13.56 8.52 -4.08
N HIS A 21 -13.23 7.22 -4.09
CA HIS A 21 -13.02 6.45 -5.31
C HIS A 21 -13.75 5.09 -5.23
N PRO A 22 -15.09 5.08 -5.32
CA PRO A 22 -15.87 3.84 -5.30
C PRO A 22 -15.52 2.94 -6.49
N GLY A 23 -15.50 1.63 -6.27
CA GLY A 23 -15.16 0.64 -7.31
C GLY A 23 -13.66 0.44 -7.56
N THR A 24 -12.80 1.00 -6.70
CA THR A 24 -11.34 0.79 -6.79
C THR A 24 -10.93 -0.56 -6.22
N VAL A 25 -10.04 -1.26 -6.91
CA VAL A 25 -9.37 -2.47 -6.41
C VAL A 25 -8.12 -2.09 -5.63
N PHE A 26 -8.00 -2.56 -4.40
CA PHE A 26 -6.85 -2.32 -3.53
C PHE A 26 -5.74 -3.34 -3.79
N GLN A 27 -4.52 -2.86 -4.03
CA GLN A 27 -3.34 -3.71 -4.16
C GLN A 27 -2.45 -3.58 -2.92
N GLN A 28 -2.04 -4.71 -2.34
CA GLN A 28 -1.01 -4.79 -1.31
C GLN A 28 -0.20 -6.10 -1.48
N ASP A 29 1.01 -6.14 -0.92
CA ASP A 29 1.79 -7.38 -0.88
C ASP A 29 1.30 -8.35 0.22
N ASN A 30 1.79 -9.59 0.18
CA ASN A 30 1.41 -10.63 1.16
C ASN A 30 2.31 -10.64 2.40
N THR A 31 2.82 -9.49 2.85
CA THR A 31 3.63 -9.47 4.09
C THR A 31 2.80 -9.88 5.30
N HIS A 32 3.48 -10.36 6.36
CA HIS A 32 2.84 -10.88 7.57
C HIS A 32 1.82 -9.89 8.21
N PRO A 33 2.09 -8.58 8.30
CA PRO A 33 1.11 -7.62 8.82
C PRO A 33 -0.13 -7.48 7.94
N HIS A 34 -0.01 -7.61 6.62
CA HIS A 34 -1.10 -7.43 5.65
C HIS A 34 -2.02 -8.66 5.58
N THR A 35 -1.46 -9.85 5.79
CA THR A 35 -2.19 -11.13 5.77
C THR A 35 -2.69 -11.57 7.16
N ALA A 36 -2.36 -10.83 8.22
CA ALA A 36 -2.86 -11.09 9.55
C ALA A 36 -4.38 -10.88 9.64
N ARG A 37 -5.05 -11.69 10.47
CA ARG A 37 -6.51 -11.66 10.64
C ARG A 37 -7.08 -10.27 10.88
N VAL A 38 -6.44 -9.47 11.75
CA VAL A 38 -6.91 -8.10 12.05
C VAL A 38 -6.94 -7.20 10.80
N SER A 39 -6.01 -7.40 9.87
CA SER A 39 -5.92 -6.64 8.62
C SER A 39 -6.91 -7.16 7.59
N THR A 40 -7.03 -8.48 7.45
CA THR A 40 -8.00 -9.09 6.52
C THR A 40 -9.45 -8.83 6.94
N ASP A 41 -9.73 -8.86 8.25
CA ASP A 41 -11.06 -8.56 8.80
C ASP A 41 -11.43 -7.08 8.54
N TYR A 42 -10.46 -6.16 8.65
CA TYR A 42 -10.67 -4.74 8.33
C TYR A 42 -10.96 -4.51 6.83
N LEU A 43 -10.38 -5.33 5.96
CA LEU A 43 -10.50 -5.25 4.51
C LEU A 43 -11.59 -6.17 3.94
N LEU A 44 -12.44 -6.78 4.76
CA LEU A 44 -13.41 -7.79 4.32
C LEU A 44 -14.35 -7.33 3.20
N HIS A 45 -14.70 -6.04 3.17
CA HIS A 45 -15.58 -5.43 2.17
C HIS A 45 -14.83 -4.64 1.09
N VAL A 46 -13.51 -4.77 1.06
CA VAL A 46 -12.64 -4.12 0.09
C VAL A 46 -12.22 -5.17 -0.93
N GLU A 47 -12.34 -4.86 -2.21
CA GLU A 47 -11.78 -5.72 -3.24
C GLU A 47 -10.26 -5.62 -3.20
N VAL A 48 -9.59 -6.71 -2.80
CA VAL A 48 -8.12 -6.77 -2.72
C VAL A 48 -7.59 -7.62 -3.87
N LEU A 49 -6.69 -7.06 -4.67
CA LEU A 49 -6.04 -7.76 -5.77
C LEU A 49 -5.19 -8.93 -5.24
N PRO A 50 -5.40 -10.18 -5.69
CA PRO A 50 -4.54 -11.29 -5.34
C PRO A 50 -3.10 -11.04 -5.82
N TRP A 51 -2.15 -11.04 -4.89
CA TRP A 51 -0.74 -10.78 -5.21
C TRP A 51 0.08 -12.08 -5.21
N PRO A 52 0.88 -12.38 -6.25
CA PRO A 52 1.79 -13.51 -6.23
C PRO A 52 2.95 -13.30 -5.24
N ALA A 53 3.43 -14.38 -4.63
CA ALA A 53 4.55 -14.33 -3.69
C ALA A 53 5.86 -13.98 -4.42
N ARG A 54 6.70 -13.14 -3.80
CA ARG A 54 8.01 -12.71 -4.33
C ARG A 54 7.92 -12.05 -5.72
N SER A 55 6.92 -11.20 -5.89
CA SER A 55 6.68 -10.46 -7.12
C SER A 55 6.82 -8.93 -6.95
N PRO A 56 7.94 -8.41 -6.41
CA PRO A 56 8.12 -6.97 -6.24
C PRO A 56 8.13 -6.24 -7.59
N SER A 57 8.71 -6.84 -8.63
CA SER A 57 8.78 -6.27 -9.99
C SER A 57 7.43 -6.01 -10.64
N PHE A 58 6.35 -6.60 -10.12
CA PHE A 58 5.00 -6.41 -10.67
C PHE A 58 4.27 -5.23 -10.03
N SER A 59 4.79 -4.66 -8.94
CA SER A 59 4.11 -3.56 -8.24
C SER A 59 4.39 -2.24 -8.94
N PRO A 60 3.36 -1.50 -9.40
CA PRO A 60 3.54 -0.17 -9.99
C PRO A 60 4.27 0.80 -9.06
N ILE A 61 4.21 0.58 -7.73
CA ILE A 61 4.88 1.43 -6.75
C ILE A 61 6.40 1.33 -6.81
N GLU A 62 6.98 0.19 -7.21
CA GLU A 62 8.43 0.04 -7.36
C GLU A 62 8.96 0.97 -8.44
N HIS A 63 8.22 1.13 -9.55
CA HIS A 63 8.58 2.07 -10.59
C HIS A 63 8.53 3.53 -10.11
N VAL A 64 7.52 3.88 -9.30
CA VAL A 64 7.44 5.21 -8.68
C VAL A 64 8.61 5.44 -7.74
N TRP A 65 8.98 4.46 -6.92
CA TRP A 65 10.16 4.54 -6.06
C TRP A 65 11.46 4.68 -6.85
N ASP A 66 11.62 3.96 -7.97
CA ASP A 66 12.76 4.12 -8.87
C ASP A 66 12.85 5.54 -9.42
N GLN A 67 11.73 6.12 -9.87
CA GLN A 67 11.70 7.50 -10.34
C GLN A 67 12.08 8.48 -9.23
N LEU A 68 11.57 8.31 -8.01
CA LEU A 68 11.89 9.16 -6.87
C LEU A 68 13.36 9.05 -6.45
N ARG A 69 13.95 7.84 -6.53
CA ARG A 69 15.39 7.61 -6.28
C ARG A 69 16.26 8.24 -7.36
N CYS A 70 15.80 8.23 -8.60
CA CYS A 70 16.49 8.82 -9.74
C CYS A 70 16.27 10.34 -9.87
N GLN A 71 15.37 10.95 -9.09
CA GLN A 71 15.34 12.41 -8.99
C GLN A 71 16.58 12.85 -8.21
N PRO A 72 17.51 13.61 -8.83
CA PRO A 72 18.51 14.29 -8.02
C PRO A 72 17.73 15.21 -7.10
N SER A 73 17.87 15.00 -5.79
CA SER A 73 17.56 16.03 -4.82
C SER A 73 18.04 17.37 -5.37
N HIS A 74 17.27 18.44 -5.25
CA HIS A 74 17.81 19.79 -5.27
C HIS A 74 18.97 19.85 -4.26
N VAL A 75 20.17 19.45 -4.68
CA VAL A 75 21.43 19.75 -4.04
C VAL A 75 21.58 21.23 -4.27
N ASN A 76 21.19 21.97 -3.24
CA ASN A 76 21.38 23.39 -3.15
C ASN A 76 22.88 23.64 -3.39
N CYS A 77 23.20 24.16 -4.58
CA CYS A 77 24.47 24.81 -4.82
C CYS A 77 24.54 26.00 -3.85
N LYS A 78 25.22 25.79 -2.73
CA LYS A 78 25.92 26.82 -1.99
C LYS A 78 27.28 26.27 -1.59
#